data_AF-A0A357GTM7-F1
#
_entry.id   AF-A0A357GTM7-F1
#
_cell.length_a   1.000
_cell.length_b   1.000
_cell.length_c   1.000
_cell.angle_alpha   90.00
_cell.angle_beta   90.00
_cell.angle_gamma   90.00
#
_symmetry.space_group_name_H-M   'P 1'
#
loop_
_entity.id
_entity.type
_entity.pdbx_description
1 polymer ?
#
loop_
_entity_poly.entity_id
_entity_poly.type
_entity_poly.pdbx_seq_one_letter_code
_entity_poly.pdbx_strand_id
1 'polypeptide(L)'
;MYQRPCTIKEIRRNYPDKAEELLNDPIHCWRAETGIELIHKEPTLKEQKRIWENWNEMTDEMKKESDSKCIEFFGKDNISHNKEIMLDWKEI
;
A
#
# COMPACT_ATOMS: atom_id res chain seq x y z
N MET A 1 4.98 10.53 -11.38
CA MET A 1 3.74 10.05 -12.03
C MET A 1 3.28 8.81 -11.30
N TYR A 2 2.03 8.81 -10.84
CA TYR A 2 1.41 7.68 -10.13
C TYR A 2 1.47 6.36 -10.91
N GLN A 3 1.82 5.27 -10.23
CA GLN A 3 1.83 3.90 -10.73
C GLN A 3 0.86 3.05 -9.92
N ARG A 4 -0.32 2.74 -10.47
CA ARG A 4 -1.32 1.95 -9.74
C ARG A 4 -0.74 0.59 -9.23
N PRO A 5 -1.22 0.08 -8.09
CA PRO A 5 -0.96 -1.28 -7.66
C PRO A 5 -1.34 -2.32 -8.73
N CYS A 6 -0.74 -3.50 -8.61
CA CYS A 6 -1.10 -4.65 -9.45
C CYS A 6 -2.57 -5.02 -9.22
N THR A 7 -3.33 -5.17 -10.30
CA THR A 7 -4.68 -5.76 -10.25
C THR A 7 -4.62 -7.23 -9.83
N ILE A 8 -5.76 -7.80 -9.43
CA ILE A 8 -5.88 -9.23 -9.13
C ILE A 8 -5.35 -10.09 -10.29
N LYS A 9 -5.67 -9.72 -11.54
CA LYS A 9 -5.21 -10.43 -12.73
C LYS A 9 -3.69 -10.35 -12.89
N GLU A 10 -3.09 -9.20 -12.61
CA GLU A 10 -1.64 -9.00 -12.68
C GLU A 10 -0.92 -9.73 -11.53
N ILE A 11 -1.48 -9.76 -10.32
CA ILE A 11 -0.95 -10.53 -9.20
C ILE A 11 -0.89 -12.02 -9.57
N ARG A 12 -2.01 -12.58 -10.04
CA ARG A 12 -2.09 -14.00 -10.46
C ARG A 12 -1.13 -14.33 -11.60
N ARG A 13 -0.87 -13.39 -12.51
CA ARG A 13 0.03 -13.60 -13.65
C ARG A 13 1.50 -13.44 -13.29
N ASN A 14 1.85 -12.40 -12.54
CA ASN A 14 3.24 -12.00 -12.30
C ASN A 14 3.84 -12.71 -11.07
N TYR A 15 2.99 -13.09 -10.10
CA TYR A 15 3.39 -13.72 -8.85
C TYR A 15 2.56 -14.99 -8.58
N PRO A 16 2.53 -15.97 -9.50
CA PRO A 16 1.65 -17.14 -9.37
C PRO A 16 1.87 -17.90 -8.06
N ASP A 17 3.12 -18.02 -7.62
CA ASP A 17 3.49 -18.75 -6.40
C ASP A 17 3.09 -18.02 -5.09
N LYS A 18 2.82 -16.72 -5.17
CA LYS A 18 2.41 -15.87 -4.03
C LYS A 18 1.00 -15.33 -4.16
N ALA A 19 0.30 -15.65 -5.25
CA ALA A 19 -0.97 -15.02 -5.57
C ALA A 19 -2.03 -15.31 -4.50
N GLU A 20 -2.04 -16.52 -3.95
CA GLU A 20 -2.98 -16.89 -2.89
C GLU A 20 -2.68 -16.14 -1.57
N GLU A 21 -1.41 -16.08 -1.16
CA GLU A 21 -0.99 -15.32 0.03
C GLU A 21 -1.33 -13.84 -0.10
N LEU A 22 -0.96 -13.22 -1.23
CA LEU A 22 -1.21 -11.80 -1.50
C LEU A 22 -2.71 -11.49 -1.62
N LEU A 23 -3.51 -12.38 -2.20
CA LEU A 23 -4.95 -12.13 -2.32
C LEU A 23 -5.73 -12.48 -1.05
N ASN A 24 -5.15 -13.25 -0.13
CA ASN A 24 -5.71 -13.49 1.20
C ASN A 24 -5.36 -12.37 2.20
N ASP A 25 -4.34 -11.56 1.92
CA ASP A 25 -4.07 -10.35 2.68
C ASP A 25 -5.09 -9.25 2.28
N PRO A 26 -5.93 -8.78 3.23
CA PRO A 26 -6.95 -7.79 2.95
C PRO A 26 -6.40 -6.47 2.41
N ILE A 27 -5.16 -6.10 2.75
CA ILE A 27 -4.51 -4.88 2.26
C ILE A 27 -4.19 -5.01 0.77
N HIS A 28 -3.53 -6.10 0.40
CA HIS A 28 -3.15 -6.38 -0.99
C HIS A 28 -4.38 -6.62 -1.87
N CYS A 29 -5.39 -7.32 -1.34
CA CYS A 29 -6.67 -7.49 -2.04
C CYS A 29 -7.33 -6.14 -2.31
N TRP A 30 -7.46 -5.27 -1.30
CA TRP A 30 -8.07 -3.96 -1.47
C TRP A 30 -7.33 -3.08 -2.49
N ARG A 31 -5.99 -3.01 -2.40
CA ARG A 31 -5.15 -2.27 -3.38
C ARG A 31 -5.35 -2.80 -4.80
N ALA A 32 -5.48 -4.11 -4.95
CA ALA A 32 -5.66 -4.76 -6.24
C ALA A 32 -7.06 -4.55 -6.85
N GLU A 33 -8.07 -4.35 -6.01
CA GLU A 33 -9.46 -4.08 -6.40
C GLU A 33 -9.69 -2.61 -6.75
N THR A 34 -9.18 -1.69 -5.92
CA THR A 34 -9.41 -0.25 -6.09
C THR A 34 -8.38 0.40 -7.02
N GLY A 35 -7.19 -0.18 -7.12
CA GLY A 35 -6.06 0.45 -7.79
C GLY A 35 -5.55 1.69 -7.05
N ILE A 36 -5.85 1.82 -5.76
CA ILE A 36 -5.39 2.90 -4.87
C ILE A 36 -4.26 2.37 -3.99
N GLU A 37 -3.23 3.19 -3.78
CA GLU A 37 -2.11 2.84 -2.91
C GLU A 37 -2.50 3.00 -1.43
N LEU A 38 -2.14 2.02 -0.60
CA LEU A 38 -2.39 2.01 0.84
C LEU A 38 -1.07 1.79 1.56
N ILE A 39 -0.71 2.71 2.47
CA ILE A 39 0.53 2.55 3.23
C ILE A 39 0.36 1.41 4.24
N HIS A 40 1.34 0.52 4.25
CA HIS A 40 1.48 -0.62 5.15
C HIS A 40 2.96 -1.00 5.21
N LYS A 41 3.33 -1.93 6.09
CA LYS A 41 4.73 -2.38 6.23
C LYS A 41 5.09 -3.33 5.09
N GLU A 42 6.07 -2.94 4.28
CA GLU A 42 6.61 -3.75 3.20
C GLU A 42 7.87 -4.53 3.66
N PRO A 43 8.25 -5.64 2.99
CA PRO A 43 9.39 -6.47 3.38
C PRO A 43 10.75 -5.75 3.33
N THR A 44 10.88 -4.72 2.49
CA THR A 44 12.12 -3.96 2.32
C THR A 44 11.90 -2.45 2.39
N LEU A 45 12.90 -1.70 2.86
CA LEU A 45 12.89 -0.24 2.84
C LEU A 45 12.70 0.33 1.43
N LYS A 46 13.22 -0.36 0.41
CA LYS A 46 13.05 0.05 -0.99
C LYS A 46 11.58 -0.02 -1.41
N GLU A 47 10.89 -1.09 -1.07
CA GLU A 47 9.45 -1.23 -1.34
C GLU A 47 8.63 -0.25 -0.50
N GLN A 48 9.01 -0.03 0.77
CA GLN A 48 8.39 0.98 1.63
C GLN A 48 8.46 2.38 1.01
N LYS A 49 9.66 2.80 0.56
CA LYS A 49 9.86 4.08 -0.12
C LYS A 49 9.05 4.17 -1.41
N ARG A 50 9.01 3.09 -2.20
CA ARG A 50 8.22 3.01 -3.45
C ARG A 50 6.74 3.26 -3.19
N ILE A 51 6.12 2.59 -2.22
CA ILE A 51 4.68 2.79 -1.95
C ILE A 51 4.41 4.18 -1.37
N TRP A 52 5.35 4.75 -0.60
CA TRP A 52 5.23 6.11 -0.08
C TRP A 52 5.30 7.16 -1.19
N GLU A 53 6.28 7.06 -2.07
CA GLU A 53 6.40 7.91 -3.26
C GLU A 53 5.14 7.80 -4.13
N ASN A 54 4.65 6.59 -4.34
CA ASN A 54 3.46 6.35 -5.13
C ASN A 54 2.20 6.95 -4.49
N TRP A 55 2.03 6.83 -3.17
CA TRP A 55 0.94 7.47 -2.44
C TRP A 55 0.96 9.00 -2.59
N ASN A 56 2.15 9.62 -2.55
CA ASN A 56 2.27 11.08 -2.71
C ASN A 56 1.81 11.58 -4.09
N GLU A 57 1.90 10.73 -5.11
CA GLU A 57 1.48 11.03 -6.49
C GLU A 57 -0.03 10.81 -6.74
N MET A 58 -0.76 10.24 -5.78
CA MET A 58 -2.22 10.08 -5.88
C MET A 58 -2.96 11.42 -5.82
N THR A 59 -4.17 11.47 -6.40
CA THR A 59 -5.06 12.63 -6.26
C THR A 59 -5.57 12.75 -4.82
N ASP A 60 -6.08 13.92 -4.46
CA ASP A 60 -6.61 14.17 -3.11
C ASP A 60 -7.81 13.25 -2.79
N GLU A 61 -8.65 12.93 -3.77
CA GLU A 61 -9.76 11.99 -3.60
C GLU A 61 -9.26 10.58 -3.28
N MET A 62 -8.25 10.10 -4.03
CA MET A 62 -7.63 8.79 -3.80
C MET A 62 -6.94 8.75 -2.44
N LYS A 63 -6.24 9.82 -2.04
CA LYS A 63 -5.61 9.93 -0.71
C LYS A 63 -6.65 9.89 0.40
N LYS A 64 -7.80 10.56 0.24
CA LYS A 64 -8.89 10.54 1.23
C LYS A 64 -9.50 9.14 1.39
N GLU A 65 -9.70 8.44 0.28
CA GLU A 65 -10.18 7.04 0.32
C GLU A 65 -9.13 6.13 0.98
N SER A 66 -7.87 6.28 0.60
CA SER A 66 -6.74 5.56 1.20
C SER A 66 -6.61 5.83 2.71
N ASP A 67 -6.74 7.08 3.17
CA ASP A 67 -6.69 7.44 4.58
C ASP A 67 -7.84 6.81 5.37
N SER A 68 -9.05 6.83 4.79
CA SER A 68 -10.21 6.19 5.41
C SER A 68 -9.96 4.69 5.62
N LYS A 69 -9.36 4.02 4.62
CA LYS A 69 -9.01 2.60 4.70
C LYS A 69 -7.83 2.33 5.64
N CYS A 70 -6.84 3.22 5.69
CA CYS A 70 -5.71 3.14 6.63
C CYS A 70 -6.20 3.24 8.08
N ILE A 71 -7.16 4.15 8.35
CA ILE A 71 -7.80 4.28 9.66
C ILE A 71 -8.57 3.01 10.02
N GLU A 72 -9.29 2.40 9.07
CA GLU A 72 -10.01 1.14 9.28
C GLU A 72 -9.08 -0.01 9.68
N PHE A 73 -7.92 -0.16 9.02
CA PHE A 73 -6.98 -1.24 9.31
C PHE A 73 -6.06 -0.98 10.52
N PHE A 74 -5.62 0.26 10.72
CA PHE A 74 -4.51 0.59 11.62
C PHE A 74 -4.85 1.67 12.66
N GLY A 75 -6.06 2.25 12.60
CA GLY A 75 -6.50 3.31 13.52
C GLY A 75 -5.82 4.67 13.30
N LYS A 76 -5.15 4.87 12.16
CA LYS A 76 -4.39 6.09 11.84
C LYS A 76 -4.39 6.37 10.33
N ASP A 77 -4.18 7.63 9.94
CA ASP A 77 -4.02 8.01 8.53
C ASP A 77 -2.69 7.49 7.93
N ASN A 78 -2.55 7.57 6.60
CA ASN A 78 -1.36 7.05 5.92
C ASN A 78 -0.07 7.77 6.34
N ILE A 79 -0.14 9.08 6.62
CA ILE A 79 1.04 9.88 6.99
C ILE A 79 1.56 9.40 8.36
N SER A 80 0.66 9.28 9.33
CA SER A 80 0.95 8.84 10.69
C SER A 80 1.40 7.39 10.70
N HIS A 81 0.78 6.53 9.90
CA HIS A 81 1.22 5.15 9.74
C HIS A 81 2.61 5.04 9.13
N ASN A 82 2.87 5.79 8.06
CA ASN A 82 4.17 5.80 7.40
C ASN A 82 5.27 6.22 8.37
N LYS A 83 5.04 7.30 9.13
CA LYS A 83 6.01 7.77 10.14
C LYS A 83 6.38 6.66 11.12
N GLU A 84 5.39 5.94 11.63
CA GLU A 84 5.62 4.83 12.56
C GLU A 84 6.42 3.68 11.91
N ILE A 85 6.06 3.28 10.69
CA ILE A 85 6.81 2.25 9.97
C ILE A 85 8.26 2.70 9.73
N MET A 86 8.48 3.97 9.39
CA MET A 86 9.82 4.50 9.10
C MET A 86 10.70 4.58 10.36
N LEU A 87 10.12 4.68 11.57
CA LEU A 87 10.89 4.56 12.81
C LEU A 87 11.56 3.18 12.94
N ASP A 88 10.90 2.11 12.51
CA ASP A 88 11.49 0.76 12.49
C ASP A 88 12.70 0.67 11.54
N TRP A 89 12.70 1.49 10.48
CA TRP A 89 13.76 1.55 9.48
C TRP A 89 14.93 2.48 9.87
N LYS A 90 14.83 3.21 11.00
CA LYS A 90 15.84 4.16 11.50
C LYS A 90 16.21 5.29 10.53
N GLU A 91 15.31 5.68 9.62
CA GLU A 91 15.40 6.96 8.92
C GLU A 91 14.40 7.92 9.57
N ILE A 92 14.93 8.83 10.39
CA ILE A 92 14.22 9.92 11.08
C ILE A 92 14.11 11.12 10.13
#